data_AF-A0A844EHM6-F1
#
_entry.id   AF-A0A844EHM6-F1
#
_cell.length_a   1.000
_cell.length_b   1.000
_cell.length_c   1.000
_cell.angle_alpha   90.00
_cell.angle_beta   90.00
_cell.angle_gamma   90.00
#
_symmetry.space_group_name_H-M   'P 1'
#
loop_
_entity.id
_entity.type
_entity.pdbx_description
1 polymer ?
#
loop_
_entity_poly.entity_id
_entity_poly.type
_entity_poly.pdbx_seq_one_letter_code
_entity_poly.pdbx_strand_id
1 'polypeptide(L)'
;YIGQLTLNDKKIAKYKFYINDVGLKPTPGEVITAQITEYPDAKHPEYMVGIADEVIGSVDDPGIDILQIVYAHDIPAEFPEDVIQAADAIPDHVTEEEKVGREDITDQDLVTID
;
A
#
# COMPACT_ATOMS: atom_id res chain seq x y z
N TYR A 1 17.89 18.89 -6.21
CA TYR A 1 16.69 18.20 -5.74
C TYR A 1 15.53 18.59 -6.63
N ILE A 2 14.69 17.65 -7.03
CA ILE A 2 13.52 17.91 -7.89
C ILE A 2 12.28 18.31 -7.10
N GLY A 3 12.30 18.07 -5.79
CA GLY A 3 11.23 18.42 -4.88
C GLY A 3 11.61 18.18 -3.42
N GLN A 4 10.66 18.48 -2.55
CA GLN A 4 10.74 18.23 -1.11
C GLN A 4 9.51 17.41 -0.71
N LEU A 5 9.70 16.42 0.16
CA LEU A 5 8.60 15.70 0.79
C LEU A 5 8.22 16.31 2.13
N THR A 6 6.92 16.31 2.40
CA THR A 6 6.35 16.53 3.72
C THR A 6 6.29 15.18 4.43
N LEU A 7 7.00 15.06 5.56
CA LEU A 7 7.05 13.83 6.34
C LEU A 7 5.88 13.76 7.32
N ASN A 8 5.11 12.67 7.27
CA ASN A 8 3.92 12.50 8.11
C ASN A 8 4.24 11.90 9.50
N ASP A 9 5.37 11.20 9.66
CA ASP A 9 5.79 10.69 10.98
C ASP A 9 6.44 11.80 11.84
N LYS A 10 5.80 12.09 12.98
CA LYS A 10 6.23 13.09 13.97
C LYS A 10 7.68 12.89 14.46
N LYS A 11 8.21 11.66 14.46
CA LYS A 11 9.58 11.36 14.90
C LYS A 11 10.63 11.96 13.96
N ILE A 12 10.30 12.05 12.67
CA ILE A 12 11.20 12.52 11.61
C ILE A 12 10.75 13.83 10.98
N ALA A 13 9.57 14.34 11.34
CA ALA A 13 9.00 15.60 10.84
C ALA A 13 9.89 16.84 11.03
N LYS A 14 10.89 16.79 11.92
CA LYS A 14 11.87 17.88 12.09
C LYS A 14 12.88 17.98 10.94
N TYR A 15 13.06 16.92 10.15
CA TYR A 15 14.00 16.88 9.05
C TYR A 15 13.31 17.31 7.76
N LYS A 16 14.06 18.00 6.91
CA LYS A 16 13.66 18.20 5.51
C LYS A 16 14.04 16.97 4.70
N PHE A 17 13.14 16.49 3.87
CA PHE A 17 13.43 15.37 2.98
C PHE A 17 13.44 15.87 1.54
N TYR A 18 14.59 15.76 0.88
CA TYR A 18 14.76 16.17 -0.51
C TYR A 18 14.80 14.96 -1.44
N ILE A 19 14.15 15.09 -2.60
CA ILE A 19 14.15 14.06 -3.63
C ILE A 19 15.19 14.40 -4.69
N ASN A 20 16.06 13.44 -5.02
CA ASN A 20 17.01 13.54 -6.12
C ASN A 20 16.35 13.24 -7.48
N ASP A 21 17.10 13.35 -8.58
CA ASP A 21 16.56 13.20 -9.94
C ASP A 21 16.75 11.78 -10.53
N VAL A 22 16.98 10.78 -9.68
CA VAL A 22 17.39 9.43 -10.14
C VAL A 22 16.21 8.46 -10.30
N GLY A 23 15.13 8.65 -9.55
CA GLY A 23 13.96 7.75 -9.55
C GLY A 23 12.72 8.36 -10.20
N LEU A 24 11.56 8.05 -9.63
CA LEU A 24 10.31 8.65 -10.05
C LEU A 24 10.36 10.18 -9.91
N LYS A 25 9.57 10.87 -10.73
CA LYS A 25 9.43 12.33 -10.70
C LYS A 25 7.98 12.68 -10.32
N PRO A 26 7.64 12.63 -9.03
CA PRO A 26 6.29 12.91 -8.58
C PRO A 26 5.89 14.35 -8.89
N THR A 27 4.59 14.55 -9.06
CA THR A 27 4.00 15.88 -9.21
C THR A 27 3.51 16.42 -7.86
N PRO A 28 3.44 17.76 -7.68
CA PRO A 28 2.93 18.34 -6.44
C PRO A 28 1.51 17.85 -6.13
N GLY A 29 1.31 17.31 -4.93
CA GLY A 29 0.04 16.72 -4.49
C GLY A 29 0.06 15.20 -4.45
N GLU A 30 1.03 14.55 -5.07
CA GLU A 30 1.17 13.09 -4.96
C GLU A 30 1.74 12.68 -3.59
N VAL A 31 1.14 11.64 -3.03
CA VAL A 31 1.60 10.92 -1.85
C VAL A 31 2.47 9.77 -2.34
N ILE A 32 3.70 9.70 -1.83
CA ILE A 32 4.70 8.74 -2.31
C ILE A 32 5.46 8.06 -1.16
N THR A 33 6.05 6.91 -1.46
CA THR A 33 7.13 6.31 -0.66
C THR A 33 8.49 6.76 -1.22
N ALA A 34 9.51 6.82 -0.36
CA ALA A 34 10.85 7.20 -0.76
C ALA A 34 11.91 6.43 0.02
N GLN A 35 12.99 6.08 -0.67
CA GLN A 35 14.16 5.41 -0.10
C GLN A 35 15.21 6.45 0.27
N ILE A 36 15.68 6.42 1.53
CA ILE A 36 16.74 7.32 2.00
C ILE A 36 18.07 6.89 1.38
N THR A 37 18.72 7.81 0.67
CA THR A 37 20.08 7.61 0.13
C THR A 37 21.14 8.33 0.95
N GLU A 38 20.78 9.44 1.59
CA GLU A 38 21.69 10.23 2.43
C GLU A 38 20.99 10.60 3.74
N TYR A 39 21.55 10.17 4.85
CA TYR A 39 21.08 10.53 6.19
C TYR A 39 21.65 11.89 6.63
N PRO A 40 20.99 12.57 7.58
CA PRO A 40 21.54 13.79 8.16
C PRO A 40 22.92 13.54 8.77
N ASP A 41 23.86 14.43 8.49
CA ASP A 41 25.25 14.32 8.95
C ASP A 41 25.68 15.58 9.74
N ALA A 42 26.94 15.62 10.18
CA ALA A 42 27.45 16.76 10.97
C ALA A 42 27.47 18.09 10.19
N LYS A 43 27.51 18.05 8.85
CA LYS A 43 27.48 19.25 8.00
C LYS A 43 26.05 19.70 7.71
N HIS A 44 25.13 18.75 7.68
CA HIS A 44 23.73 18.92 7.29
C HIS A 44 22.80 18.16 8.24
N PRO A 45 22.70 18.59 9.52
CA PRO A 45 21.92 17.89 10.52
C PRO A 45 20.41 18.00 10.29
N GLU A 46 19.95 18.97 9.48
CA GLU A 46 18.54 19.28 9.29
C GLU A 46 17.87 18.60 8.09
N TYR A 47 18.62 17.92 7.21
CA TYR A 47 18.02 17.30 6.02
C TYR A 47 18.53 15.91 5.69
N MET A 48 17.68 15.17 4.98
CA MET A 48 17.99 13.89 4.35
C MET A 48 17.65 13.94 2.87
N VAL A 49 18.29 13.08 2.09
CA VAL A 49 18.05 12.95 0.65
C VAL A 49 17.61 11.54 0.35
N GLY A 50 16.66 11.40 -0.57
CA GLY A 50 16.21 10.11 -1.04
C GLY A 50 15.78 10.10 -2.50
N ILE A 51 15.38 8.91 -2.93
CA ILE A 51 14.82 8.62 -4.24
C ILE A 51 13.34 8.33 -4.04
N ALA A 52 12.47 8.92 -4.87
CA ALA A 52 11.06 8.55 -4.91
C ALA A 52 10.93 7.11 -5.45
N ASP A 53 10.23 6.26 -4.71
CA ASP A 53 10.16 4.82 -4.94
C ASP A 53 8.83 4.43 -5.60
N GLU A 54 7.71 4.81 -4.98
CA GLU A 54 6.37 4.50 -5.47
C GLU A 54 5.39 5.66 -5.26
N VAL A 55 4.46 5.85 -6.20
CA VAL A 55 3.33 6.79 -6.05
C VAL A 55 2.12 6.03 -5.51
N ILE A 56 1.69 6.38 -4.30
CA ILE A 56 0.52 5.77 -3.64
C ILE A 56 -0.78 6.35 -4.20
N GLY A 57 -0.80 7.66 -4.51
CA GLY A 57 -1.97 8.34 -5.06
C GLY A 57 -1.90 9.86 -4.89
N SER A 58 -3.01 10.54 -5.16
CA SER A 58 -3.18 11.97 -4.89
C SER A 58 -3.61 12.20 -3.44
N VAL A 59 -3.16 13.30 -2.84
CA VAL A 59 -3.66 13.82 -1.55
C VAL A 59 -5.19 14.00 -1.52
N ASP A 60 -5.82 14.19 -2.67
CA ASP A 60 -7.26 14.38 -2.80
C ASP A 60 -8.03 13.06 -3.03
N ASP A 61 -7.34 11.93 -3.15
CA ASP A 61 -7.98 10.64 -3.44
C ASP A 61 -8.74 10.09 -2.21
N PRO A 62 -9.96 9.58 -2.39
CA PRO A 62 -10.69 8.91 -1.30
C PRO A 62 -9.90 7.72 -0.74
N GLY A 63 -9.69 7.71 0.58
CA GLY A 63 -9.01 6.62 1.28
C GLY A 63 -7.47 6.69 1.27
N ILE A 64 -6.87 7.78 0.76
CA ILE A 64 -5.41 7.96 0.78
C ILE A 64 -4.84 8.00 2.21
N ASP A 65 -5.63 8.48 3.17
CA ASP A 65 -5.28 8.50 4.59
C ASP A 65 -5.15 7.08 5.18
N ILE A 66 -6.04 6.17 4.77
CA ILE A 66 -5.97 4.75 5.15
C ILE A 66 -4.72 4.12 4.51
N LEU A 67 -4.50 4.35 3.22
CA LEU A 67 -3.33 3.82 2.52
C LEU A 67 -2.02 4.30 3.13
N GLN A 68 -1.91 5.58 3.51
CA GLN A 68 -0.72 6.10 4.20
C GLN A 68 -0.43 5.32 5.49
N ILE A 69 -1.45 4.95 6.26
CA ILE A 69 -1.28 4.15 7.49
C ILE A 69 -0.83 2.74 7.15
N VAL A 70 -1.44 2.11 6.14
CA VAL A 70 -1.07 0.76 5.66
C VAL A 70 0.42 0.71 5.30
N TYR A 71 0.88 1.64 4.48
CA TYR A 71 2.29 1.74 4.09
C TYR A 71 3.22 2.10 5.24
N ALA A 72 2.82 3.04 6.13
CA ALA A 72 3.64 3.42 7.28
C ALA A 72 3.84 2.30 8.31
N HIS A 73 2.99 1.29 8.30
CA HIS A 73 3.04 0.12 9.17
C HIS A 73 3.47 -1.16 8.47
N ASP A 74 3.94 -1.07 7.22
CA ASP A 74 4.34 -2.21 6.39
C ASP A 74 3.25 -3.30 6.33
N ILE A 75 1.98 -2.90 6.32
CA ILE A 75 0.85 -3.81 6.17
C ILE A 75 0.77 -4.21 4.69
N PRO A 76 0.81 -5.51 4.35
CA PRO A 76 0.69 -5.95 2.97
C PRO A 76 -0.65 -5.49 2.37
N ALA A 77 -0.58 -4.61 1.38
CA ALA A 77 -1.76 -4.08 0.69
C ALA A 77 -2.18 -4.96 -0.50
N GLU A 78 -1.25 -5.75 -1.04
CA GLU A 78 -1.45 -6.58 -2.22
C GLU A 78 -1.27 -8.06 -1.89
N PHE A 79 -2.09 -8.91 -2.50
CA PHE A 79 -1.89 -10.34 -2.46
C PHE A 79 -0.84 -10.76 -3.49
N PRO A 80 -0.03 -11.78 -3.18
CA PRO A 80 0.86 -12.38 -4.17
C PRO A 80 0.12 -12.84 -5.43
N GLU A 81 0.77 -12.73 -6.58
CA GLU A 81 0.18 -13.07 -7.88
C GLU A 81 -0.31 -14.52 -7.97
N ASP A 82 0.41 -15.47 -7.34
CA ASP A 82 0.00 -16.88 -7.29
C ASP A 82 -1.28 -17.10 -6.46
N VAL A 83 -1.49 -16.29 -5.41
CA VAL A 83 -2.72 -16.29 -4.61
C VAL A 83 -3.89 -15.75 -5.42
N ILE A 84 -3.70 -14.66 -6.16
CA ILE A 84 -4.72 -14.09 -7.06
C ILE A 84 -5.09 -15.11 -8.14
N GLN A 85 -4.11 -15.68 -8.83
CA GLN A 85 -4.34 -16.68 -9.87
C GLN A 85 -5.06 -17.92 -9.33
N ALA A 86 -4.71 -18.38 -8.13
CA ALA A 86 -5.39 -19.49 -7.50
C ALA A 86 -6.84 -19.15 -7.18
N ALA A 87 -7.13 -17.94 -6.69
CA ALA A 87 -8.49 -17.49 -6.41
C ALA A 87 -9.34 -17.36 -7.68
N ASP A 88 -8.78 -16.77 -8.74
CA ASP A 88 -9.46 -16.58 -10.03
C ASP A 88 -9.74 -17.91 -10.75
N ALA A 89 -8.97 -18.95 -10.46
CA ALA A 89 -9.18 -20.29 -11.00
C ALA A 89 -10.36 -21.04 -10.35
N ILE A 90 -10.88 -20.56 -9.22
CA ILE A 90 -12.00 -21.19 -8.51
C ILE A 90 -13.31 -20.78 -9.20
N PRO A 91 -14.19 -21.74 -9.57
CA PRO A 91 -15.51 -21.42 -10.10
C PRO A 91 -16.36 -20.58 -9.14
N ASP A 92 -17.24 -19.75 -9.69
CA ASP A 92 -18.19 -18.92 -8.92
C ASP A 92 -19.38 -19.70 -8.34
N HIS A 93 -19.40 -21.01 -8.54
CA HIS A 93 -20.44 -21.92 -8.08
C HIS A 93 -19.83 -23.22 -7.55
N VAL A 94 -20.54 -23.86 -6.63
CA VAL A 94 -20.16 -25.17 -6.11
C VAL A 94 -20.34 -26.23 -7.22
N THR A 95 -19.28 -26.96 -7.53
CA THR A 95 -19.28 -28.02 -8.54
C THR A 95 -19.98 -29.29 -8.02
N GLU A 96 -20.41 -30.18 -8.93
CA GLU A 96 -21.07 -31.42 -8.53
C GLU A 96 -20.11 -32.37 -7.80
N GLU A 97 -18.83 -32.36 -8.17
CA GLU A 97 -17.79 -33.14 -7.53
C GLU A 97 -17.57 -32.71 -6.07
N GLU A 98 -17.67 -31.41 -5.77
CA GLU A 98 -17.52 -30.87 -4.42
C GLU A 98 -18.69 -31.21 -3.48
N LYS A 99 -19.85 -31.56 -4.04
CA LYS A 99 -21.03 -32.01 -3.28
C LYS A 99 -20.91 -33.47 -2.83
N VAL A 100 -20.09 -34.27 -3.50
CA VAL A 100 -20.00 -35.72 -3.24
C VAL A 100 -19.59 -35.98 -1.77
N GLY A 101 -20.39 -36.78 -1.08
CA GLY A 101 -20.15 -37.16 0.31
C GLY A 101 -20.58 -36.11 1.35
N ARG A 102 -21.20 -35.00 0.92
CA ARG A 102 -21.84 -34.02 1.81
C ARG A 102 -23.32 -34.33 1.94
N GLU A 103 -23.88 -34.00 3.10
CA GLU A 103 -25.33 -33.95 3.28
C GLU A 103 -25.88 -32.72 2.56
N ASP A 104 -26.89 -32.92 1.73
CA ASP A 104 -27.56 -31.81 1.05
C ASP A 104 -28.62 -31.20 1.98
N ILE A 105 -28.38 -29.95 2.36
CA ILE A 105 -29.26 -29.17 3.24
C ILE A 105 -29.78 -27.91 2.54
N THR A 106 -29.68 -27.81 1.21
CA THR A 106 -30.07 -26.57 0.49
C THR A 106 -31.56 -26.24 0.58
N ASP A 107 -32.40 -27.20 0.98
CA ASP A 107 -33.84 -27.01 1.22
C ASP A 107 -34.17 -26.51 2.64
N GLN A 108 -33.18 -26.34 3.52
CA GLN A 108 -33.41 -25.83 4.88
C GLN A 108 -33.65 -24.32 4.87
N ASP A 109 -34.57 -23.86 5.72
CA ASP A 109 -34.78 -22.43 6.00
C ASP A 109 -33.59 -21.86 6.79
N LEU A 110 -32.50 -21.54 6.08
CA LEU A 110 -31.29 -20.95 6.63
C LEU A 110 -31.20 -19.46 6.27
N VAL A 111 -30.92 -18.63 7.27
CA VAL A 111 -30.70 -17.19 7.10
C VAL A 111 -29.39 -16.79 7.78
N THR A 112 -28.65 -15.87 7.15
CA THR A 112 -27.53 -15.15 7.80
C THR A 112 -28.02 -13.77 8.23
N ILE A 113 -27.43 -13.24 9.30
CA ILE A 113 -27.64 -11.86 9.73
C ILE A 113 -26.24 -11.27 9.90
N ASP A 114 -25.92 -10.34 9.00
CA ASP A 114 -24.62 -9.65 8.91
C ASP A 114 -24.78 -8.16 9.26
#